data_AF-A0A7S9SCN5-F1
#
_entry.id   AF-A0A7S9SCN5-F1
#
_cell.length_a   1.000
_cell.length_b   1.000
_cell.length_c   1.000
_cell.angle_alpha   90.00
_cell.angle_beta   90.00
_cell.angle_gamma   90.00
#
_symmetry.space_group_name_H-M   'P 1'
#
loop_
_entity.id
_entity.type
_entity.pdbx_description
1 polymer ?
#
loop_
_entity_poly.entity_id
_entity_poly.type
_entity_poly.pdbx_seq_one_letter_code
_entity_poly.pdbx_strand_id
1 'polypeptide(L)'
;MTLDFCCGGNGEIQRINVKFYDKNLTKENINFSKLKEFTTNSGIKLGDKQEQILKKLGKPNDLLEENETTTVTYITEQNESKLLQEFDMPLYYEKFVFSNKVLKEYEFGFEYP
;
A
#
# COMPACT_ATOMS: atom_id res chain seq x y z
N MET A 1 -10.98 -7.98 -6.51
CA MET A 1 -9.91 -7.37 -5.70
C MET A 1 -10.12 -7.81 -4.27
N THR A 2 -9.03 -7.95 -3.52
CA THR A 2 -9.02 -8.34 -2.11
C THR A 2 -8.56 -7.14 -1.28
N LEU A 3 -9.24 -6.85 -0.17
CA LEU A 3 -8.81 -5.87 0.84
C LEU A 3 -8.53 -6.63 2.13
N ASP A 4 -7.27 -6.81 2.46
CA ASP A 4 -6.86 -7.47 3.69
C ASP A 4 -6.48 -6.41 4.73
N PHE A 5 -7.06 -6.52 5.92
CA PHE A 5 -6.81 -5.62 7.03
C PHE A 5 -6.07 -6.43 8.09
N CYS A 6 -4.81 -6.10 8.33
CA CYS A 6 -4.07 -6.71 9.43
C CYS A 6 -3.72 -5.66 10.48
N CYS A 7 -4.08 -6.05 11.71
CA CYS A 7 -3.40 -5.83 12.97
C CYS A 7 -3.35 -4.37 13.47
N GLY A 8 -3.84 -4.14 14.69
CA GLY A 8 -3.83 -2.84 15.35
C GLY A 8 -3.66 -3.05 16.85
N GLY A 9 -2.57 -2.51 17.39
CA GLY A 9 -2.11 -2.61 18.78
C GLY A 9 -0.90 -1.69 19.01
N ASN A 10 -0.46 -1.50 20.25
CA ASN A 10 0.69 -0.63 20.56
C ASN A 10 1.97 -1.16 19.89
N GLY A 11 2.63 -0.33 19.08
CA GLY A 11 3.81 -0.70 18.30
C GLY A 11 3.53 -1.64 17.11
N GLU A 12 2.26 -1.90 16.78
CA GLU A 12 1.88 -2.64 15.57
C GLU A 12 1.47 -1.67 14.46
N ILE A 13 1.82 -2.04 13.23
CA ILE A 13 1.44 -1.31 12.03
C ILE A 13 0.05 -1.76 11.60
N GLN A 14 -0.91 -0.81 11.59
CA GLN A 14 -2.18 -1.05 10.92
C GLN A 14 -1.99 -0.91 9.44
N ARG A 15 -2.24 -1.99 8.71
CA ARG A 15 -2.05 -2.03 7.26
C ARG A 15 -3.27 -2.54 6.53
N ILE A 16 -3.46 -1.96 5.35
CA ILE A 16 -4.45 -2.35 4.37
C ILE A 16 -3.69 -2.81 3.13
N ASN A 17 -3.87 -4.08 2.76
CA ASN A 17 -3.29 -4.66 1.56
C ASN A 17 -4.35 -4.81 0.48
N VAL A 18 -4.05 -4.34 -0.72
CA VAL A 18 -4.97 -4.34 -1.85
C VAL A 18 -4.33 -5.07 -3.03
N LYS A 19 -4.96 -6.15 -3.48
CA LYS A 19 -4.46 -6.99 -4.57
C LYS A 19 -5.56 -7.54 -5.46
N PHE A 20 -5.18 -8.06 -6.62
CA PHE A 20 -6.12 -8.79 -7.49
C PHE A 20 -6.71 -9.99 -6.74
N TYR A 21 -7.93 -10.38 -7.13
CA TYR A 21 -8.59 -11.52 -6.49
C TYR A 21 -7.82 -12.82 -6.81
N ASP A 22 -7.46 -13.56 -5.77
CA ASP A 22 -6.85 -14.87 -5.87
C ASP A 22 -7.82 -15.92 -5.29
N LYS A 23 -8.19 -16.89 -6.12
CA LYS A 23 -9.12 -17.99 -5.78
C LYS A 23 -8.53 -18.97 -4.77
N ASN A 24 -7.19 -19.02 -4.67
CA ASN A 24 -6.47 -19.95 -3.80
C ASN A 24 -6.29 -19.41 -2.38
N LEU A 25 -6.66 -18.14 -2.12
CA LEU A 25 -6.70 -17.58 -0.77
C LEU A 25 -7.83 -18.24 0.03
N THR A 26 -7.49 -19.28 0.80
CA THR A 26 -8.41 -19.99 1.69
C THR A 26 -8.79 -19.12 2.90
N LYS A 27 -10.10 -19.02 3.11
CA LYS A 27 -10.77 -18.15 4.08
C LYS A 27 -10.46 -18.56 5.51
N GLU A 28 -9.74 -17.70 6.24
CA GLU A 28 -10.08 -17.38 7.64
C GLU A 28 -10.00 -15.88 7.95
N ASN A 29 -9.13 -15.09 7.28
CA ASN A 29 -8.91 -13.67 7.66
C ASN A 29 -8.97 -12.65 6.51
N ILE A 30 -9.65 -12.96 5.39
CA ILE A 30 -9.66 -12.08 4.20
C ILE A 30 -11.04 -11.47 3.99
N ASN A 31 -11.12 -10.14 4.07
CA ASN A 31 -12.32 -9.38 3.76
C ASN A 31 -12.42 -9.13 2.25
N PHE A 32 -13.35 -9.82 1.58
CA PHE A 32 -13.64 -9.53 0.18
C PHE A 32 -14.43 -8.24 0.06
N SER A 33 -13.86 -7.27 -0.66
CA SER A 33 -14.57 -6.03 -0.94
C SER A 33 -15.66 -6.24 -1.98
N LYS A 34 -16.84 -5.63 -1.76
CA LYS A 34 -17.89 -5.50 -2.78
C LYS A 34 -17.60 -4.38 -3.79
N LEU A 35 -16.56 -3.57 -3.55
CA LEU A 35 -16.16 -2.48 -4.45
C LEU A 35 -15.58 -3.07 -5.74
N LYS A 36 -16.04 -2.53 -6.89
CA LYS A 36 -15.51 -2.92 -8.21
C LYS A 36 -14.07 -2.44 -8.39
N GLU A 37 -13.77 -1.24 -7.91
CA GLU A 37 -12.46 -0.61 -7.95
C GLU A 37 -12.19 0.09 -6.62
N PHE A 38 -10.92 0.11 -6.22
CA PHE A 38 -10.41 0.96 -5.15
C PHE A 38 -9.32 1.83 -5.75
N THR A 39 -9.30 3.09 -5.35
CA THR A 39 -8.32 4.06 -5.82
C THR A 39 -7.84 4.88 -4.63
N THR A 40 -6.54 5.14 -4.55
CA THR A 40 -5.98 6.02 -3.52
C THR A 40 -6.44 7.46 -3.72
N ASN A 41 -6.23 8.33 -2.73
CA ASN A 41 -6.42 9.79 -2.86
C ASN A 41 -5.67 10.39 -4.07
N SER A 42 -4.50 9.81 -4.39
CA SER A 42 -3.68 10.19 -5.53
C SER A 42 -4.17 9.62 -6.86
N GLY A 43 -5.29 8.89 -6.89
CA GLY A 43 -5.83 8.34 -8.13
C GLY A 43 -5.09 7.08 -8.60
N ILE A 44 -4.37 6.37 -7.73
CA ILE A 44 -3.62 5.15 -8.08
C ILE A 44 -4.50 3.92 -7.85
N LYS A 45 -4.50 2.99 -8.81
CA LYS A 45 -5.23 1.73 -8.72
C LYS A 45 -4.47 0.55 -9.30
N LEU A 46 -4.92 -0.66 -8.95
CA LEU A 46 -4.39 -1.90 -9.53
C LEU A 46 -4.46 -1.87 -11.05
N GLY A 47 -3.38 -2.31 -11.71
CA GLY A 47 -3.25 -2.27 -13.16
C GLY A 47 -2.56 -1.01 -13.71
N ASP A 48 -2.34 0.03 -12.91
CA ASP A 48 -1.59 1.21 -13.33
C ASP A 48 -0.12 0.87 -13.62
N LYS A 49 0.50 1.65 -14.52
CA LYS A 49 1.90 1.44 -14.90
C LYS A 49 2.85 2.02 -13.86
N GLN A 50 3.94 1.31 -13.59
CA GLN A 50 5.00 1.73 -12.67
C GLN A 50 5.48 3.16 -12.97
N GLU A 51 5.79 3.46 -14.22
CA GLU A 51 6.27 4.79 -14.64
C GLU A 51 5.27 5.91 -14.30
N GLN A 52 3.97 5.67 -14.46
CA GLN A 52 2.93 6.66 -14.17
C GLN A 52 2.84 6.94 -12.66
N ILE A 53 2.99 5.90 -11.83
CA ILE A 53 2.98 6.02 -10.38
C ILE A 53 4.23 6.74 -9.88
N LEU A 54 5.42 6.32 -10.31
CA LEU A 54 6.68 6.96 -9.93
C LEU A 54 6.74 8.43 -10.37
N LYS A 55 6.21 8.75 -11.54
CA LYS A 55 6.11 10.15 -12.00
C LYS A 55 5.18 10.99 -11.12
N LYS A 56 4.14 10.39 -10.55
CA LYS A 56 3.16 11.07 -9.70
C LYS A 56 3.67 11.24 -8.27
N LEU A 57 4.26 10.20 -7.70
CA LEU A 57 4.72 10.18 -6.30
C LEU A 57 6.16 10.70 -6.12
N GLY A 58 6.93 10.79 -7.20
CA GLY A 58 8.32 11.19 -7.14
C GLY A 58 9.25 10.07 -6.66
N LYS A 59 10.41 10.47 -6.14
CA LYS A 59 11.47 9.54 -5.74
C LYS A 59 11.05 8.75 -4.50
N PRO A 60 11.11 7.41 -4.53
CA PRO A 60 10.79 6.59 -3.36
C PRO A 60 11.90 6.60 -2.31
N ASN A 61 11.53 6.21 -1.09
CA ASN A 61 12.48 5.97 0.00
C ASN A 61 13.29 4.70 -0.25
N ASP A 62 12.65 3.65 -0.76
CA ASP A 62 13.29 2.39 -1.13
C ASP A 62 12.75 1.83 -2.45
N LEU A 63 13.62 1.16 -3.20
CA LEU A 63 13.31 0.51 -4.46
C LEU A 63 14.13 -0.77 -4.61
N LEU A 64 13.42 -1.90 -4.66
CA LEU A 64 14.00 -3.24 -4.77
C LEU A 64 13.51 -3.88 -6.07
N GLU A 65 14.44 -4.37 -6.89
CA GLU A 65 14.15 -5.09 -8.13
C GLU A 65 14.63 -6.53 -8.02
N GLU A 66 13.70 -7.47 -8.14
CA GLU A 66 13.95 -8.91 -8.10
C GLU A 66 13.24 -9.60 -9.26
N ASN A 67 14.02 -10.11 -10.22
CA ASN A 67 13.50 -10.71 -11.46
C ASN A 67 12.56 -9.75 -12.22
N GLU A 68 11.29 -10.13 -12.41
CA GLU A 68 10.25 -9.31 -13.06
C GLU A 68 9.41 -8.49 -12.06
N THR A 69 9.79 -8.52 -10.79
CA THR A 69 9.07 -7.86 -9.70
C THR A 69 9.85 -6.64 -9.24
N THR A 70 9.16 -5.51 -9.10
CA THR A 70 9.72 -4.30 -8.49
C THR A 70 8.88 -3.94 -7.28
N THR A 71 9.51 -3.73 -6.14
CA THR A 71 8.87 -3.24 -4.92
C THR A 71 9.37 -1.83 -4.66
N VAL A 72 8.43 -0.90 -4.42
CA VAL A 72 8.72 0.50 -4.16
C VAL A 72 8.04 0.90 -2.86
N THR A 73 8.79 1.55 -1.97
CA THR A 73 8.30 1.98 -0.66
C THR A 73 8.43 3.48 -0.51
N TYR A 74 7.36 4.12 -0.04
CA TYR A 74 7.29 5.51 0.37
C TYR A 74 7.00 5.57 1.86
N ILE A 75 7.68 6.45 2.57
CA ILE A 75 7.51 6.71 3.99
C ILE A 75 7.26 8.20 4.16
N THR A 76 6.24 8.52 4.95
CA THR A 76 5.97 9.89 5.42
C THR A 76 6.10 9.89 6.92
N GLU A 77 7.05 10.67 7.44
CA GLU A 77 7.28 10.83 8.86
C GLU A 77 6.30 11.84 9.47
N GLN A 78 6.10 11.77 10.79
CA GLN A 78 5.16 12.64 11.50
C GLN A 78 5.40 14.13 11.22
N ASN A 79 6.64 14.59 11.20
CA ASN A 79 7.01 15.98 10.91
C ASN A 79 6.63 16.46 9.49
N GLU A 80 6.39 15.54 8.54
CA GLU A 80 6.06 15.84 7.14
C GLU A 80 4.54 15.95 6.90
N SER A 81 3.72 15.47 7.84
CA SER A 81 2.27 15.38 7.66
C SER A 81 1.47 15.93 8.84
N LYS A 82 0.61 16.92 8.56
CA LYS A 82 -0.34 17.45 9.55
C LYS A 82 -1.28 16.37 10.09
N LEU A 83 -1.68 15.42 9.25
CA LEU A 83 -2.54 14.31 9.66
C LEU A 83 -1.84 13.45 10.72
N LEU A 84 -0.57 13.12 10.50
CA LEU A 84 0.21 12.31 11.45
C LEU A 84 0.45 13.06 12.77
N GLN A 85 0.69 14.37 12.71
CA GLN A 85 0.81 15.21 13.90
C GLN A 85 -0.49 15.28 14.71
N GLU A 86 -1.62 15.42 14.03
CA GLU A 86 -2.94 15.56 14.67
C GLU A 86 -3.33 14.30 15.46
N PHE A 87 -2.97 13.12 14.95
CA PHE A 87 -3.32 11.83 15.56
C PHE A 87 -2.17 11.16 16.31
N ASP A 88 -1.07 11.89 16.54
CA ASP A 88 0.16 11.41 17.18
C ASP A 88 0.69 10.09 16.56
N MET A 89 0.58 9.95 15.23
CA MET A 89 1.04 8.78 14.50
C MET A 89 2.50 8.97 14.08
N PRO A 90 3.43 8.07 14.44
CA PRO A 90 4.84 8.21 14.08
C PRO A 90 5.09 8.24 12.57
N LEU A 91 4.37 7.41 11.81
CA LEU A 91 4.72 7.11 10.44
C LEU A 91 3.53 6.63 9.63
N TYR A 92 3.49 7.02 8.36
CA TYR A 92 2.68 6.42 7.31
C TYR A 92 3.58 5.81 6.25
N TYR A 93 3.23 4.63 5.75
CA TYR A 93 3.94 4.03 4.63
C TYR A 93 2.99 3.60 3.52
N GLU A 94 3.53 3.64 2.29
CA GLU A 94 2.92 3.06 1.11
C GLU A 94 3.94 2.14 0.45
N LYS A 95 3.50 0.95 0.05
CA LYS A 95 4.31 -0.05 -0.63
C LYS A 95 3.58 -0.47 -1.89
N PHE A 96 4.28 -0.41 -3.03
CA PHE A 96 3.75 -0.79 -4.34
C PHE A 96 4.56 -1.95 -4.88
N VAL A 97 3.88 -3.04 -5.26
CA VAL A 97 4.50 -4.22 -5.88
C VAL A 97 4.05 -4.32 -7.33
N PHE A 98 5.01 -4.19 -8.21
CA PHE A 98 4.86 -4.27 -9.65
C PHE A 98 5.33 -5.63 -10.14
N SER A 99 4.60 -6.21 -11.09
CA SER A 99 5.09 -7.33 -11.90
C SER A 99 4.95 -6.95 -13.35
N ASN A 100 6.02 -7.11 -14.13
CA ASN A 100 6.07 -6.68 -15.53
C ASN A 100 5.67 -5.20 -15.70
N LYS A 101 6.16 -4.34 -14.78
CA LYS A 101 5.90 -2.89 -14.73
C LYS A 101 4.43 -2.48 -14.53
N VAL A 102 3.58 -3.41 -14.10
CA VAL A 102 2.15 -3.18 -13.82
C VAL A 102 1.88 -3.42 -12.33
N LEU A 103 1.15 -2.50 -11.69
CA LEU A 103 0.83 -2.61 -10.28
C LEU A 103 -0.07 -3.82 -10.02
N LYS A 104 0.38 -4.77 -9.20
CA LYS A 104 -0.35 -5.98 -8.84
C LYS A 104 -0.88 -5.98 -7.41
N GLU A 105 -0.14 -5.32 -6.54
CA GLU A 105 -0.45 -5.20 -5.13
C GLU A 105 0.04 -3.84 -4.64
N TYR A 106 -0.73 -3.20 -3.77
CA TYR A 106 -0.22 -2.12 -2.98
C TYR A 106 -0.74 -2.24 -1.55
N GLU A 107 0.10 -1.83 -0.63
CA GLU A 107 -0.15 -1.88 0.80
C GLU A 107 0.10 -0.48 1.36
N PHE A 108 -0.71 -0.06 2.31
CA PHE A 108 -0.47 1.18 3.02
C PHE A 108 -0.92 1.06 4.45
N GLY A 109 -0.33 1.86 5.33
CA GLY A 109 -0.63 1.75 6.74
C GLY A 109 0.04 2.79 7.60
N PHE A 110 -0.34 2.79 8.87
CA PHE A 110 0.15 3.70 9.88
C PHE A 110 0.81 2.91 11.00
N GLU A 111 1.92 3.43 11.50
CA GLU A 111 2.44 3.03 12.80
C GLU A 111 1.61 3.71 13.89
N TYR A 112 1.22 2.94 14.92
CA TYR A 112 0.56 3.47 16.11
C TYR A 112 1.59 3.71 17.23
N PRO A 113 1.47 4.79 18.01
CA PRO A 113 2.33 5.08 19.15
C PRO A 113 2.22 4.05 20.30
#